data_AF-X1GS56-F1
#
_entry.id   AF-X1GS56-F1
#
_cell.length_a   1.000
_cell.length_b   1.000
_cell.length_c   1.000
_cell.angle_alpha   90.00
_cell.angle_beta   90.00
_cell.angle_gamma   90.00
#
_symmetry.space_group_name_H-M   'P 1'
#
loop_
_entity.id
_entity.type
_entity.pdbx_description
1 polymer ?
#
loop_
_entity_poly.entity_id
_entity_poly.type
_entity_poly.pdbx_seq_one_letter_code
_entity_poly.pdbx_strand_id
1 'polypeptide(L)'
;MLFFEDIIRYIKFSRGFKKFMKEEFSYEKAVEIVKKGLQNREENFLKTIREIVFDNKRSPYLKLLKFSKFEYKDIEKFVSRNGIEETLRRLRQEGVYLTVEEFKGRIPVIRGGQTFRFKERDFDNPALLGSFKIR
;
A
#
# COMPACT_ATOMS: atom_id res chain seq x y z
N MET A 1 21.71 -21.53 -9.26
CA MET A 1 22.09 -20.72 -8.09
C MET A 1 20.82 -20.17 -7.41
N LEU A 2 19.96 -21.05 -6.88
CA LEU A 2 18.65 -20.69 -6.29
C LEU A 2 18.44 -21.26 -4.87
N PHE A 3 19.34 -22.12 -4.37
CA PHE A 3 19.13 -22.85 -3.12
C PHE A 3 19.30 -22.00 -1.85
N PHE A 4 20.22 -21.04 -1.83
CA PHE A 4 20.61 -20.34 -0.59
C PHE A 4 19.58 -19.28 -0.15
N GLU A 5 19.03 -18.53 -1.11
CA GLU A 5 17.94 -17.56 -0.92
C GLU A 5 16.67 -18.23 -0.39
N ASP A 6 16.37 -19.43 -0.89
CA ASP A 6 15.20 -20.21 -0.46
C ASP A 6 15.37 -20.75 0.95
N ILE A 7 16.56 -21.27 1.29
CA ILE A 7 16.87 -21.75 2.65
C ILE A 7 16.73 -20.61 3.69
N ILE A 8 17.25 -19.41 3.39
CA ILE A 8 17.13 -18.25 4.31
C ILE A 8 15.66 -17.84 4.49
N ARG A 9 14.85 -17.87 3.42
CA ARG A 9 13.41 -17.62 3.50
C ARG A 9 12.68 -18.66 4.36
N TYR A 10 12.94 -19.94 4.15
CA TYR A 10 12.34 -21.01 4.95
C TYR A 10 12.72 -20.94 6.43
N ILE A 11 13.96 -20.59 6.75
CA ILE A 11 14.41 -20.39 8.14
C ILE A 11 13.68 -19.21 8.77
N LYS A 12 13.57 -18.07 8.07
CA LYS A 12 12.84 -16.89 8.56
C LYS A 12 11.35 -17.21 8.77
N PHE A 13 10.73 -17.91 7.81
CA PHE A 13 9.34 -18.34 7.89
C PHE A 13 9.11 -19.27 9.09
N SER A 14 9.93 -20.32 9.23
CA SER A 14 9.77 -21.31 10.31
C SER A 14 9.94 -20.68 11.70
N ARG A 15 10.86 -19.71 11.85
CA ARG A 15 11.03 -18.95 13.10
C ARG A 15 9.83 -18.03 13.38
N GLY A 16 9.34 -17.31 12.36
CA GLY A 16 8.13 -16.49 12.47
C GLY A 16 6.91 -17.32 12.84
N PHE A 17 6.73 -18.48 12.20
CA PHE A 17 5.65 -19.41 12.45
C PHE A 17 5.71 -20.01 13.86
N LYS A 18 6.88 -20.45 14.33
CA LYS A 18 7.03 -20.95 15.70
C LYS A 18 6.72 -19.88 16.74
N LYS A 19 7.10 -18.62 16.50
CA LYS A 19 6.73 -17.50 17.37
C LYS A 19 5.21 -17.28 17.35
N PHE A 20 4.61 -17.24 16.17
CA PHE A 20 3.17 -17.09 15.99
C PHE A 20 2.37 -18.19 16.71
N MET A 21 2.79 -19.46 16.58
CA MET A 21 2.15 -20.60 17.24
C MET A 21 2.30 -20.59 18.76
N LYS A 22 3.33 -19.93 19.30
CA LYS A 22 3.56 -19.80 20.75
C LYS A 22 2.84 -18.61 21.36
N GLU A 23 2.43 -17.66 20.54
CA GLU A 23 1.79 -16.45 21.01
C GLU A 23 0.29 -16.73 21.18
N GLU A 24 -0.19 -16.80 22.42
CA GLU A 24 -1.62 -16.91 22.69
C GLU A 24 -2.31 -15.66 22.13
N PHE A 25 -3.12 -15.86 21.09
CA PHE A 25 -3.87 -14.81 20.44
C PHE A 25 -5.27 -14.79 21.04
N SER A 26 -5.46 -13.96 22.08
CA SER A 26 -6.76 -13.79 22.71
C SER A 26 -7.66 -12.85 21.91
N TYR A 27 -8.97 -12.97 22.13
CA TYR A 27 -9.96 -12.08 21.53
C TYR A 27 -9.72 -10.62 21.93
N GLU A 28 -9.40 -10.37 23.20
CA GLU A 28 -9.13 -9.04 23.74
C GLU A 28 -7.93 -8.40 23.05
N LYS A 29 -6.88 -9.18 22.82
CA LYS A 29 -5.68 -8.73 22.10
C LYS A 29 -6.01 -8.40 20.64
N ALA A 30 -6.84 -9.19 19.97
CA ALA A 30 -7.29 -8.91 18.61
C ALA A 30 -8.07 -7.59 18.53
N VAL A 31 -9.01 -7.37 19.45
CA VAL A 31 -9.78 -6.12 19.54
C VAL A 31 -8.87 -4.93 19.82
N GLU A 32 -7.90 -5.07 20.72
CA GLU A 32 -6.93 -4.01 21.03
C GLU A 32 -6.08 -3.63 19.81
N ILE A 33 -5.62 -4.62 19.02
CA ILE A 33 -4.87 -4.38 17.79
C ILE A 33 -5.71 -3.59 16.78
N VAL A 34 -6.96 -4.00 16.54
CA VAL A 34 -7.86 -3.29 15.62
C VAL A 34 -8.15 -1.88 16.13
N LYS A 35 -8.42 -1.71 17.44
CA LYS A 35 -8.68 -0.41 18.06
C LYS A 35 -7.48 0.53 17.90
N LYS A 36 -6.27 0.06 18.20
CA LYS A 36 -5.03 0.82 17.98
C LYS A 36 -4.83 1.18 16.51
N GLY A 37 -5.09 0.24 15.61
CA GLY A 37 -5.00 0.47 14.16
C GLY A 37 -5.97 1.57 13.69
N LEU A 38 -7.21 1.55 14.18
CA LEU A 38 -8.22 2.56 13.87
C LEU A 38 -7.90 3.93 14.51
N GLN A 39 -7.35 3.95 15.73
CA GLN A 39 -6.91 5.18 16.39
C GLN A 39 -5.78 5.86 15.63
N ASN A 40 -4.81 5.08 15.13
CA ASN A 40 -3.65 5.59 14.41
C ASN A 40 -3.84 5.58 12.88
N ARG A 41 -5.09 5.46 12.39
CA ARG A 41 -5.36 5.22 10.97
C ARG A 41 -4.77 6.30 10.06
N GLU A 42 -4.83 7.55 10.49
CA GLU A 42 -4.37 8.71 9.72
C GLU A 42 -2.85 8.73 9.62
N GLU A 43 -2.16 8.54 10.73
CA GLU A 43 -0.70 8.43 10.78
C GLU A 43 -0.21 7.24 9.95
N ASN A 44 -0.85 6.08 10.09
CA ASN A 44 -0.51 4.87 9.33
C ASN A 44 -0.73 5.09 7.81
N PHE A 45 -1.82 5.76 7.43
CA PHE A 45 -2.08 6.10 6.04
C PHE A 45 -1.00 7.03 5.47
N LEU A 46 -0.67 8.12 6.19
CA LEU A 46 0.36 9.07 5.75
C LEU A 46 1.74 8.42 5.65
N LYS A 47 2.10 7.58 6.62
CA LYS A 47 3.33 6.79 6.58
C LYS A 47 3.38 5.88 5.35
N THR A 48 2.31 5.14 5.09
CA THR A 48 2.19 4.26 3.91
C THR A 48 2.33 5.04 2.61
N ILE A 49 1.61 6.16 2.47
CA ILE A 49 1.67 7.03 1.30
C ILE A 49 3.10 7.55 1.09
N ARG A 50 3.79 7.97 2.14
CA ARG A 50 5.18 8.43 2.04
C ARG A 50 6.11 7.32 1.54
N GLU A 51 6.17 6.22 2.30
CA GLU A 51 7.17 5.17 2.11
C GLU A 51 6.93 4.33 0.84
N ILE A 52 5.66 4.03 0.53
CA ILE A 52 5.30 3.08 -0.54
C ILE A 52 4.95 3.80 -1.84
N VAL A 53 4.50 5.06 -1.78
CA VAL A 53 4.08 5.81 -2.96
C VAL A 53 5.09 6.90 -3.32
N PHE A 54 5.35 7.87 -2.45
CA PHE A 54 6.21 9.02 -2.79
C PHE A 54 7.69 8.67 -2.90
N ASP A 55 8.21 7.83 -1.99
CA ASP A 55 9.61 7.39 -2.02
C ASP A 55 9.87 6.34 -3.10
N ASN A 56 8.82 5.65 -3.56
CA ASN A 56 8.88 4.69 -4.64
C ASN A 56 8.63 5.35 -6.01
N LYS A 57 9.72 5.72 -6.70
CA LYS A 57 9.66 6.30 -8.06
C LYS A 57 8.94 5.42 -9.09
N ARG A 58 8.80 4.11 -8.84
CA ARG A 58 8.11 3.17 -9.74
C ARG A 58 6.62 3.05 -9.44
N SER A 59 6.13 3.60 -8.33
CA SER A 59 4.73 3.49 -7.91
C SER A 59 3.77 4.01 -8.98
N PRO A 60 2.79 3.21 -9.43
CA PRO A 60 1.72 3.67 -10.31
C PRO A 60 0.91 4.82 -9.70
N TYR A 61 0.64 4.76 -8.40
CA TYR A 61 -0.09 5.82 -7.68
C TYR A 61 0.67 7.15 -7.70
N LEU A 62 2.00 7.13 -7.65
CA LEU A 62 2.81 8.36 -7.75
C LEU A 62 2.63 9.04 -9.11
N LYS A 63 2.48 8.27 -10.20
CA LYS A 63 2.24 8.84 -11.53
C LYS A 63 0.87 9.52 -11.60
N LEU A 64 -0.16 8.90 -11.02
CA LEU A 64 -1.51 9.48 -10.94
C LEU A 64 -1.52 10.74 -10.07
N LEU A 65 -0.89 10.70 -8.90
CA LEU A 65 -0.78 11.85 -8.00
C LEU A 65 -0.08 13.04 -8.67
N LYS A 66 1.04 12.79 -9.36
CA LYS A 66 1.76 13.84 -10.10
C LYS A 66 0.93 14.44 -11.23
N PHE A 67 0.18 13.62 -11.95
CA PHE A 67 -0.74 14.11 -12.99
C PHE A 67 -1.82 15.02 -12.39
N SER A 68 -2.39 14.61 -11.26
CA SER A 68 -3.37 15.40 -10.49
C SER A 68 -2.73 16.54 -9.69
N LYS A 69 -1.42 16.78 -9.82
CA LYS A 69 -0.65 17.84 -9.16
C LYS A 69 -0.70 17.80 -7.62
N PHE A 70 -0.88 16.62 -7.03
CA PHE A 70 -0.79 16.44 -5.58
C PHE A 70 0.64 16.17 -5.15
N GLU A 71 1.11 16.94 -4.16
CA GLU A 71 2.30 16.63 -3.39
C GLU A 71 1.94 15.93 -2.08
N TYR A 72 2.93 15.29 -1.45
CA TYR A 72 2.73 14.65 -0.15
C TYR A 72 2.22 15.65 0.90
N LYS A 73 2.74 16.88 0.90
CA LYS A 73 2.33 17.94 1.83
C LYS A 73 0.87 18.34 1.67
N ASP A 74 0.31 18.23 0.47
CA ASP A 74 -1.11 18.53 0.24
C ASP A 74 -1.98 17.45 0.87
N ILE A 75 -1.61 16.19 0.68
CA ILE A 75 -2.31 15.05 1.29
C ILE A 75 -2.24 15.13 2.82
N GLU A 76 -1.06 15.41 3.38
CA GLU A 76 -0.87 15.57 4.83
C GLU A 76 -1.79 16.67 5.40
N LYS A 77 -1.88 17.82 4.71
CA LYS A 77 -2.81 18.90 5.09
C LYS A 77 -4.28 18.49 4.98
N PHE A 78 -4.67 17.79 3.92
CA PHE A 78 -6.05 17.35 3.74
C PHE A 78 -6.47 16.32 4.80
N VAL A 79 -5.60 15.35 5.11
CA VAL A 79 -5.87 14.37 6.17
C VAL A 79 -6.03 15.07 7.51
N SER A 80 -5.09 15.96 7.87
CA SER A 80 -5.16 16.68 9.15
C SER A 80 -6.41 17.58 9.28
N ARG A 81 -6.94 18.10 8.16
CA ARG A 81 -8.09 19.03 8.18
C ARG A 81 -9.43 18.34 8.04
N ASN A 82 -9.51 17.31 7.20
CA ASN A 82 -10.76 16.74 6.71
C ASN A 82 -10.87 15.23 6.97
N GLY A 83 -9.83 14.61 7.52
CA GLY A 83 -9.73 13.17 7.71
C GLY A 83 -9.44 12.40 6.42
N ILE A 84 -9.26 11.09 6.57
CA ILE A 84 -8.93 10.19 5.45
C ILE A 84 -10.06 10.12 4.43
N GLU A 85 -11.31 9.98 4.87
CA GLU A 85 -12.44 9.66 3.99
C GLU A 85 -12.68 10.77 2.97
N GLU A 86 -12.62 12.03 3.40
CA GLU A 86 -12.71 13.18 2.50
C GLU A 86 -11.50 13.25 1.57
N THR A 87 -10.30 13.02 2.11
CA THR A 87 -9.07 13.03 1.33
C THR A 87 -9.11 12.00 0.21
N LEU A 88 -9.52 10.76 0.50
CA LEU A 88 -9.67 9.70 -0.50
C LEU A 88 -10.74 10.03 -1.54
N ARG A 89 -11.85 10.66 -1.13
CA ARG A 89 -12.89 11.10 -2.07
C ARG A 89 -12.37 12.16 -3.02
N ARG A 90 -11.60 13.13 -2.52
CA ARG A 90 -10.97 14.16 -3.34
C ARG A 90 -9.97 13.54 -4.31
N LEU A 91 -9.07 12.67 -3.83
CA LEU A 91 -8.11 11.97 -4.68
C LEU A 91 -8.81 11.19 -5.80
N ARG A 92 -9.90 10.49 -5.49
CA ARG A 92 -10.71 9.77 -6.48
C ARG A 92 -11.31 10.71 -7.53
N GLN A 93 -11.89 11.85 -7.12
CA GLN A 93 -12.46 12.85 -8.03
C GLN A 93 -11.40 13.41 -8.98
N GLU A 94 -10.17 13.55 -8.50
CA GLU A 94 -9.01 14.03 -9.26
C GLU A 94 -8.36 12.94 -10.13
N GLY A 95 -8.97 11.76 -10.19
CA GLY A 95 -8.53 10.66 -11.05
C GLY A 95 -7.52 9.70 -10.43
N VAL A 96 -7.19 9.86 -9.14
CA VAL A 96 -6.26 8.99 -8.40
C VAL A 96 -7.00 7.76 -7.87
N TYR A 97 -7.39 6.88 -8.79
CA TYR A 97 -8.00 5.59 -8.50
C TYR A 97 -7.82 4.64 -9.69
N LEU A 98 -8.03 3.36 -9.43
CA LEU A 98 -7.98 2.31 -10.43
C LEU A 98 -9.23 1.43 -10.35
N THR A 99 -9.74 1.04 -11.51
CA THR A 99 -10.65 -0.08 -11.66
C THR A 99 -9.88 -1.40 -11.64
N VAL A 100 -10.60 -2.51 -11.45
CA VAL A 100 -10.00 -3.85 -11.46
C VAL A 100 -9.31 -4.14 -12.80
N GLU A 101 -9.93 -3.82 -13.93
CA GLU A 101 -9.34 -4.09 -15.25
C GLU A 101 -8.11 -3.22 -15.54
N GLU A 102 -8.08 -1.98 -15.04
CA GLU A 102 -6.92 -1.09 -15.08
C GLU A 102 -5.77 -1.62 -14.21
N PHE A 103 -6.07 -2.06 -12.98
CA PHE A 103 -5.09 -2.66 -12.07
C PHE A 103 -4.47 -3.93 -12.67
N LYS A 104 -5.30 -4.79 -13.27
CA LYS A 104 -4.86 -6.00 -13.98
C LYS A 104 -4.08 -5.72 -15.26
N GLY A 105 -4.01 -4.45 -15.69
CA GLY A 105 -3.34 -4.04 -16.93
C GLY A 105 -4.05 -4.52 -18.20
N ARG A 106 -5.33 -4.92 -18.11
CA ARG A 106 -6.13 -5.39 -19.25
C ARG A 106 -6.56 -4.23 -20.14
N ILE A 107 -6.82 -3.08 -19.52
CA ILE A 107 -7.09 -1.81 -20.21
C ILE A 107 -6.13 -0.74 -19.69
N PRO A 108 -5.78 0.26 -20.51
CA PRO A 108 -5.01 1.40 -20.03
C PRO A 108 -5.84 2.28 -19.08
N VAL A 109 -5.15 2.98 -18.19
CA VAL A 109 -5.75 4.04 -17.38
C VAL A 109 -5.78 5.32 -18.19
N ILE A 110 -6.96 5.87 -18.43
CA ILE A 110 -7.12 7.14 -19.14
C ILE A 110 -7.72 8.17 -18.19
N ARG A 111 -6.99 9.27 -17.93
CA ARG A 111 -7.42 10.38 -17.07
C ARG A 111 -7.03 11.70 -17.73
N GLY A 112 -7.99 12.62 -17.89
CA GLY A 112 -7.77 13.94 -18.49
C GLY A 112 -6.95 13.93 -19.80
N GLY A 113 -7.17 12.94 -20.66
CA GLY A 113 -6.45 12.77 -21.93
C GLY A 113 -5.08 12.09 -21.84
N GLN A 114 -4.52 11.90 -20.63
CA GLN A 114 -3.29 11.14 -20.44
C GLN A 114 -3.57 9.64 -20.32
N THR A 115 -2.73 8.84 -20.95
CA THR A 115 -2.80 7.37 -20.94
C THR A 115 -1.66 6.79 -20.13
N PHE A 116 -1.97 5.92 -19.17
CA PHE A 116 -0.99 5.16 -18.40
C PHE A 116 -1.20 3.66 -18.63
N ARG A 117 -0.10 2.91 -18.75
CA ARG A 117 -0.12 1.46 -18.81
C ARG A 117 0.62 0.91 -17.60
N PHE A 118 -0.08 0.08 -16.84
CA PHE A 118 0.43 -0.60 -15.67
C PHE A 118 0.28 -2.11 -15.82
N LYS A 119 1.03 -2.85 -15.03
CA LYS A 119 0.88 -4.29 -14.81
C LYS A 119 0.68 -4.53 -13.31
N GLU A 120 0.06 -5.65 -12.94
CA GLU A 120 -0.21 -5.99 -11.53
C GLU A 120 1.04 -5.88 -10.65
N ARG A 121 2.17 -6.40 -11.12
CA ARG A 121 3.47 -6.33 -10.43
C ARG A 121 3.98 -4.92 -10.14
N ASP A 122 3.48 -3.90 -10.84
CA ASP A 122 3.87 -2.52 -10.59
C ASP A 122 3.28 -2.01 -9.26
N PHE A 123 2.26 -2.71 -8.73
CA PHE A 123 1.60 -2.42 -7.44
C PHE A 123 2.16 -3.24 -6.27
N ASP A 124 3.20 -4.05 -6.49
CA ASP A 124 3.85 -4.83 -5.43
C ASP A 124 4.35 -3.89 -4.31
N ASN A 125 4.02 -4.23 -3.06
CA ASN A 125 4.46 -3.45 -1.91
C ASN A 125 5.96 -3.67 -1.65
N PRO A 126 6.84 -2.66 -1.84
CA PRO A 126 8.27 -2.81 -1.63
C PRO A 126 8.63 -3.12 -0.17
N ALA A 127 7.79 -2.73 0.79
CA ALA A 127 8.00 -3.02 2.21
C ALA A 127 7.76 -4.51 2.57
N LEU A 128 7.12 -5.28 1.68
CA LEU A 128 6.81 -6.70 1.87
C LEU A 128 7.76 -7.64 1.10
N LEU A 129 8.85 -7.10 0.52
CA LEU A 129 9.85 -7.88 -0.18
C LEU A 129 10.56 -8.86 0.78
N GLY A 130 9.98 -10.05 0.94
CA GLY A 130 10.57 -11.14 1.71
C GLY A 130 9.57 -12.13 2.34
N SER A 131 8.29 -11.80 2.44
CA SER A 131 7.33 -12.64 3.19
C SER A 131 6.20 -13.22 2.36
N PHE A 132 5.62 -12.51 1.38
CA PHE A 132 4.60 -13.06 0.48
C PHE A 132 4.62 -12.31 -0.86
N LYS A 133 5.01 -12.98 -1.94
CA LYS A 133 4.78 -12.47 -3.30
C LYS A 133 3.44 -13.01 -3.79
N ILE A 134 2.51 -12.12 -4.13
CA ILE A 134 1.30 -12.51 -4.84
C ILE A 134 1.74 -12.89 -6.26
N ARG A 135 1.37 -14.09 -6.70
CA ARG A 135 1.68 -14.62 -8.03
C ARG A 135 0.58 -14.30 -9.02
#